data_AF-A0A939KT34-F1
#
_entry.id   AF-A0A939KT34-F1
#
_cell.length_a   1.000
_cell.length_b   1.000
_cell.length_c   1.000
_cell.angle_alpha   90.00
_cell.angle_beta   90.00
_cell.angle_gamma   90.00
#
_symmetry.space_group_name_H-M   'P 1'
#
loop_
_entity.id
_entity.type
_entity.pdbx_description
1 polymer ?
#
loop_
_entity_poly.entity_id
_entity_poly.type
_entity_poly.pdbx_seq_one_letter_code
_entity_poly.pdbx_strand_id
1 'polypeptide(L)'
;MQVTEKVNWHKIKESDLKSALLVTRGAAFRDLNLLDEAENCAMQAMECQPDSHQPYTLMGAISFDRREYDEGESWFEMAAERGADDIDDEIERIVRMTKDRDKRREAAEYLLNKDPNHYEWAKSYLK
;
A
#
# COMPACT_ATOMS: atom_id res chain seq x y z
N MET A 1 0.38 24.80 -26.27
CA MET A 1 0.96 23.89 -25.26
C MET A 1 2.21 24.56 -24.69
N GLN A 2 2.12 25.20 -23.52
CA GLN A 2 3.26 25.91 -22.88
C GLN A 2 3.37 25.56 -21.38
N VAL A 3 2.94 24.36 -20.98
CA VAL A 3 2.89 24.00 -19.55
C VAL A 3 4.23 23.42 -19.06
N THR A 4 5.06 22.89 -19.96
CA THR A 4 6.32 22.20 -19.61
C THR A 4 7.56 23.09 -19.56
N GLU A 5 7.48 24.34 -20.05
CA GLU A 5 8.66 25.22 -20.20
C GLU A 5 9.21 25.74 -18.86
N LYS A 6 8.43 25.68 -17.77
CA LYS A 6 8.85 26.09 -16.42
C LYS A 6 9.16 24.92 -15.49
N VAL A 7 9.12 23.70 -16.00
CA VAL A 7 9.29 22.48 -15.21
C VAL A 7 10.77 22.19 -15.01
N ASN A 8 11.24 22.16 -13.75
CA ASN A 8 12.60 21.74 -13.43
C ASN A 8 12.68 20.21 -13.40
N TRP A 9 12.96 19.63 -14.56
CA TRP A 9 13.06 18.19 -14.76
C TRP A 9 14.14 17.50 -13.91
N HIS A 10 15.19 18.21 -13.51
CA HIS A 10 16.23 17.64 -12.64
C HIS A 10 15.70 17.43 -11.22
N LYS A 11 15.04 18.46 -10.66
CA LYS A 11 14.41 18.39 -9.35
C LYS A 11 13.28 17.35 -9.29
N ILE A 12 12.50 17.22 -10.37
CA ILE A 12 11.47 16.18 -10.46
C ILE A 12 12.11 14.79 -10.38
N LYS A 13 13.10 14.51 -11.23
CA LYS A 13 13.80 13.21 -11.21
C LYS A 13 14.43 12.87 -9.87
N GLU A 14 14.98 13.86 -9.18
CA GLU A 14 15.53 13.69 -7.83
C GLU A 14 14.43 13.34 -6.81
N SER A 15 13.28 14.02 -6.88
CA SER A 15 12.13 13.74 -6.03
C SER A 15 11.53 12.36 -6.29
N ASP A 16 11.40 11.98 -7.56
CA ASP A 16 10.90 10.67 -7.99
C ASP A 16 11.81 9.54 -7.48
N LEU A 17 13.14 9.70 -7.64
CA LEU A 17 14.10 8.73 -7.14
C LEU A 17 14.08 8.64 -5.61
N LYS A 18 13.98 9.78 -4.92
CA LYS A 18 13.90 9.82 -3.47
C LYS A 18 12.63 9.13 -2.96
N SER A 19 11.48 9.39 -3.58
CA SER A 19 10.21 8.72 -3.26
C SER A 19 10.33 7.20 -3.45
N ALA A 20 10.84 6.74 -4.59
CA ALA A 20 11.01 5.32 -4.87
C ALA A 20 11.95 4.62 -3.85
N LEU A 21 13.05 5.28 -3.45
CA LEU A 21 13.95 4.76 -2.42
C LEU A 21 13.26 4.67 -1.05
N LEU A 22 12.45 5.66 -0.68
CA LEU A 22 11.69 5.66 0.56
C LEU A 22 10.63 4.56 0.58
N VAL A 23 9.87 4.38 -0.52
CA VAL A 23 8.92 3.26 -0.66
C VAL A 23 9.65 1.91 -0.53
N THR A 24 10.77 1.73 -1.23
CA THR A 24 11.55 0.49 -1.16
C THR A 24 12.06 0.21 0.26
N ARG A 25 12.57 1.24 0.94
CA ARG A 25 13.03 1.14 2.33
C ARG A 25 11.87 0.83 3.29
N GLY A 26 10.72 1.46 3.09
CA GLY A 26 9.52 1.22 3.87
C GLY A 26 8.99 -0.20 3.72
N ALA A 27 8.96 -0.73 2.49
CA ALA A 27 8.63 -2.13 2.23
C ALA A 27 9.59 -3.10 2.95
N ALA A 28 10.90 -2.80 2.96
CA ALA A 28 11.87 -3.61 3.69
C ALA A 28 11.66 -3.55 5.22
N PHE A 29 11.30 -2.38 5.78
CA PHE A 29 10.94 -2.27 7.19
C PHE A 29 9.66 -3.04 7.53
N ARG A 30 8.65 -2.97 6.66
CA ARG A 30 7.42 -3.74 6.75
C ARG A 30 7.70 -5.25 6.78
N ASP A 31 8.55 -5.74 5.88
CA ASP A 31 8.97 -7.16 5.84
C ASP A 31 9.67 -7.61 7.14
N LEU A 32 10.34 -6.68 7.82
CA LEU A 32 10.98 -6.89 9.14
C LEU A 32 10.02 -6.68 10.32
N ASN A 33 8.74 -6.38 10.06
CA ASN A 33 7.72 -6.04 11.05
C ASN A 33 8.08 -4.80 11.90
N LEU A 34 8.87 -3.89 11.34
CA LEU A 34 9.20 -2.57 11.88
C LEU A 34 8.22 -1.53 11.31
N LEU A 35 6.97 -1.61 11.76
CA LEU A 35 5.83 -0.94 11.10
C LEU A 35 5.86 0.59 11.24
N ASP A 36 6.37 1.11 12.36
CA ASP A 36 6.47 2.56 12.59
C ASP A 36 7.52 3.19 11.66
N GLU A 37 8.66 2.51 11.46
CA GLU A 37 9.69 2.92 10.52
C GLU A 37 9.21 2.82 9.06
N ALA A 38 8.40 1.79 8.75
CA ALA A 38 7.77 1.64 7.45
C ALA A 38 6.79 2.79 7.15
N GLU A 39 5.93 3.14 8.11
CA GLU A 39 4.98 4.24 8.02
C GLU A 39 5.71 5.58 7.81
N ASN A 40 6.74 5.86 8.60
CA ASN A 40 7.54 7.08 8.45
C ASN A 40 8.18 7.17 7.04
N CYS A 41 8.60 6.04 6.46
CA CYS A 41 9.10 6.03 5.09
C CYS A 41 7.99 6.33 4.08
N ALA A 42 6.80 5.74 4.23
CA ALA A 42 5.65 6.01 3.37
C ALA A 42 5.23 7.49 3.44
N MET A 43 5.16 8.08 4.65
CA MET A 43 4.86 9.51 4.83
C MET A 43 5.88 10.41 4.12
N GLN A 44 7.17 10.16 4.30
CA GLN A 44 8.22 10.93 3.60
C GLN A 44 8.15 10.76 2.08
N ALA A 45 7.76 9.58 1.59
CA ALA A 45 7.56 9.35 0.17
C ALA A 45 6.36 10.15 -0.38
N MET A 46 5.25 10.23 0.36
CA MET A 46 4.11 11.09 0.03
C MET A 46 4.51 12.56 -0.04
N GLU A 47 5.37 13.04 0.87
CA GLU A 47 5.89 14.41 0.82
C GLU A 47 6.74 14.67 -0.44
N CYS A 48 7.49 13.66 -0.90
CA CYS A 48 8.33 13.78 -2.09
C CYS A 48 7.50 13.73 -3.38
N GLN A 49 6.47 12.89 -3.42
CA GLN A 49 5.64 12.66 -4.60
C GLN A 49 4.19 12.36 -4.19
N PRO A 50 3.37 13.39 -3.91
CA PRO A 50 2.00 13.21 -3.41
C PRO A 50 1.04 12.63 -4.45
N ASP A 51 1.38 12.75 -5.74
CA ASP A 51 0.57 12.24 -6.86
C ASP A 51 0.96 10.80 -7.25
N SER A 52 1.97 10.21 -6.60
CA SER A 52 2.39 8.82 -6.85
C SER A 52 1.55 7.88 -5.99
N HIS A 53 1.05 6.79 -6.59
CA HIS A 53 0.23 5.81 -5.89
C HIS A 53 1.03 4.93 -4.90
N GLN A 54 2.30 4.65 -5.21
CA GLN A 54 3.14 3.70 -4.47
C GLN A 54 3.22 3.91 -2.95
N PRO A 55 3.40 5.14 -2.41
CA PRO A 55 3.42 5.32 -0.97
C PRO A 55 2.06 5.09 -0.30
N TYR A 56 0.95 5.30 -1.01
CA TYR A 56 -0.40 5.02 -0.53
C TYR A 56 -0.68 3.51 -0.53
N THR A 57 -0.24 2.79 -1.57
CA THR A 57 -0.25 1.31 -1.59
C THR A 57 0.54 0.74 -0.41
N LEU A 58 1.74 1.27 -0.14
CA LEU A 58 2.55 0.85 1.00
C LEU A 58 1.83 1.12 2.33
N MET A 59 1.16 2.26 2.48
CA MET A 59 0.41 2.58 3.70
C MET A 59 -0.77 1.62 3.92
N GLY A 60 -1.52 1.30 2.86
CA GLY A 60 -2.58 0.29 2.92
C GLY A 60 -2.07 -1.06 3.40
N ALA A 61 -0.91 -1.48 2.89
CA ALA A 61 -0.27 -2.71 3.28
C ALA A 61 0.23 -2.70 4.75
N ILE A 62 0.70 -1.57 5.25
CA ILE A 62 1.09 -1.38 6.66
C ILE A 62 -0.13 -1.45 7.57
N SER A 63 -1.25 -0.81 7.21
CA SER A 63 -2.50 -0.85 7.99
C SER A 63 -3.07 -2.27 8.06
N PHE A 64 -3.08 -3.02 6.95
CA PHE A 64 -3.40 -4.45 6.98
C PHE A 64 -2.46 -5.22 7.91
N ASP A 65 -1.18 -4.83 7.95
CA ASP A 65 -0.24 -5.44 8.88
C ASP A 65 -0.50 -5.12 10.36
N ARG A 66 -1.15 -3.99 10.64
CA ARG A 66 -1.62 -3.60 11.97
C ARG A 66 -3.01 -4.12 12.32
N ARG A 67 -3.69 -4.82 11.41
CA ARG A 67 -5.11 -5.22 11.52
C ARG A 67 -6.09 -4.04 11.48
N GLU A 68 -5.64 -2.92 10.92
CA GLU A 68 -6.40 -1.68 10.73
C GLU A 68 -7.04 -1.70 9.33
N TYR A 69 -7.90 -2.69 9.07
CA TYR A 69 -8.34 -2.99 7.71
C TYR A 69 -9.13 -1.86 7.03
N ASP A 70 -10.04 -1.19 7.76
CA ASP A 70 -10.81 -0.06 7.21
C ASP A 70 -9.92 1.12 6.81
N GLU A 71 -8.87 1.37 7.60
CA GLU A 71 -7.88 2.39 7.27
C GLU A 71 -7.04 1.96 6.06
N GLY A 72 -6.65 0.68 6.02
CA GLY A 72 -5.92 0.11 4.89
C GLY A 72 -6.67 0.24 3.57
N GLU A 73 -7.97 -0.04 3.56
CA GLU A 73 -8.83 0.16 2.39
C GLU A 73 -8.91 1.63 1.97
N SER A 74 -8.97 2.55 2.94
CA SER A 74 -8.97 3.99 2.65
C SER A 74 -7.65 4.43 1.99
N TRP A 75 -6.51 3.85 2.43
CA TRP A 75 -5.22 4.05 1.78
C TRP A 75 -5.15 3.45 0.38
N PHE A 76 -5.74 2.28 0.16
CA PHE A 76 -5.84 1.68 -1.16
C PHE A 76 -6.75 2.47 -2.11
N GLU A 77 -7.86 3.04 -1.62
CA GLU A 77 -8.70 3.95 -2.40
C GLU A 77 -7.91 5.19 -2.83
N MET A 78 -7.16 5.81 -1.91
CA MET A 78 -6.28 6.92 -2.25
C MET A 78 -5.17 6.53 -3.26
N ALA A 79 -4.68 5.30 -3.22
CA ALA A 79 -3.73 4.80 -4.22
C ALA A 79 -4.40 4.64 -5.59
N ALA A 80 -5.63 4.13 -5.65
CA ALA A 80 -6.41 3.99 -6.88
C ALA A 80 -6.73 5.36 -7.51
N GLU A 81 -7.07 6.38 -6.70
CA GLU A 81 -7.23 7.77 -7.16
C GLU A 81 -5.97 8.33 -7.85
N ARG A 82 -4.80 7.80 -7.50
CA ARG A 82 -3.48 8.16 -8.05
C ARG A 82 -3.02 7.21 -9.16
N GLY A 83 -3.90 6.31 -9.62
CA GLY A 83 -3.66 5.45 -10.77
C GLY A 83 -3.08 4.08 -10.46
N ALA A 84 -3.15 3.59 -9.22
CA ALA A 84 -2.95 2.17 -8.96
C ALA A 84 -4.07 1.35 -9.62
N ASP A 85 -3.71 0.28 -10.32
CA ASP A 85 -4.65 -0.62 -11.03
C ASP A 85 -4.60 -2.07 -10.53
N ASP A 86 -3.73 -2.37 -9.56
CA ASP A 86 -3.43 -3.71 -9.03
C ASP A 86 -3.77 -3.86 -7.54
N ILE A 87 -4.70 -3.06 -7.01
CA ILE A 87 -5.07 -3.06 -5.59
C ILE A 87 -5.55 -4.42 -5.09
N ASP A 88 -6.45 -5.09 -5.83
CA ASP A 88 -6.95 -6.41 -5.44
C ASP A 88 -5.85 -7.48 -5.42
N ASP A 89 -4.94 -7.43 -6.39
CA ASP A 89 -3.79 -8.33 -6.47
C ASP A 89 -2.83 -8.10 -5.29
N GLU A 90 -2.64 -6.85 -4.88
CA GLU A 90 -1.83 -6.50 -3.70
C GLU A 90 -2.51 -6.96 -2.40
N ILE A 91 -3.82 -6.75 -2.22
CA ILE A 91 -4.56 -7.26 -1.06
C ILE A 91 -4.45 -8.79 -0.99
N GLU A 92 -4.66 -9.50 -2.10
CA GLU A 92 -4.49 -10.96 -2.15
C GLU A 92 -3.07 -11.36 -1.75
N ARG A 93 -2.06 -10.66 -2.29
CA ARG A 93 -0.66 -10.91 -1.96
C ARG A 93 -0.38 -10.71 -0.47
N ILE A 94 -0.89 -9.64 0.14
CA ILE A 94 -0.73 -9.34 1.56
C ILE A 94 -1.30 -10.49 2.41
N VAL A 95 -2.54 -10.88 2.15
CA VAL A 95 -3.20 -11.98 2.88
C VAL A 95 -2.43 -13.29 2.68
N ARG A 96 -2.03 -13.63 1.45
CA ARG A 96 -1.25 -14.83 1.15
C ARG A 96 0.09 -14.87 1.89
N MET A 97 0.79 -13.75 1.96
CA MET A 97 2.12 -13.63 2.58
C MET A 97 2.08 -13.50 4.11
N THR A 98 0.91 -13.22 4.70
CA THR A 98 0.74 -13.13 6.16
C THR A 98 1.00 -14.49 6.82
N LYS A 99 2.09 -14.58 7.59
CA LYS A 99 2.53 -15.82 8.24
C LYS A 99 1.71 -16.18 9.48
N ASP A 100 1.26 -15.16 10.21
CA ASP A 100 0.37 -15.33 11.36
C ASP A 100 -0.99 -15.83 10.86
N ARG A 101 -1.35 -17.07 11.24
CA ARG A 101 -2.57 -17.71 10.76
C ARG A 101 -3.83 -17.03 11.27
N ASP A 102 -3.82 -16.51 12.50
CA ASP A 102 -4.98 -15.84 13.08
C ASP A 102 -5.18 -14.48 12.43
N LYS A 103 -4.10 -13.74 12.20
CA LYS A 103 -4.14 -12.48 11.43
C LYS A 103 -4.64 -12.71 10.01
N ARG A 104 -4.12 -13.72 9.32
CA ARG A 104 -4.53 -14.03 7.95
C ARG A 104 -6.00 -14.43 7.87
N ARG A 105 -6.48 -15.22 8.84
CA ARG A 105 -7.89 -15.60 8.94
C ARG A 105 -8.78 -14.39 9.20
N GLU A 106 -8.39 -13.52 10.13
CA GLU A 106 -9.12 -12.28 10.43
C GLU A 106 -9.21 -11.36 9.19
N ALA A 107 -8.12 -11.15 8.46
CA ALA A 107 -8.13 -10.39 7.23
C ALA A 107 -9.06 -11.02 6.17
N ALA A 108 -9.05 -12.35 6.03
CA ALA A 108 -9.95 -13.05 5.13
C ALA A 108 -11.43 -12.92 5.55
N GLU A 109 -11.73 -13.00 6.84
CA GLU A 109 -13.08 -12.78 7.39
C GLU A 109 -13.54 -11.33 7.13
N TYR A 110 -12.67 -10.34 7.34
CA TYR A 110 -12.95 -8.93 7.04
C TYR A 110 -13.34 -8.74 5.57
N LEU A 111 -12.51 -9.23 4.64
CA LEU A 111 -12.73 -9.09 3.20
C LEU A 111 -14.04 -9.77 2.76
N LEU A 112 -14.30 -10.98 3.25
CA LEU A 112 -15.55 -11.70 2.93
C LEU A 112 -16.80 -11.04 3.50
N ASN A 113 -16.70 -10.40 4.66
CA ASN A 113 -17.81 -9.64 5.24
C ASN A 113 -18.08 -8.37 4.43
N LYS A 114 -17.04 -7.75 3.85
CA LYS A 114 -17.14 -6.56 3.01
C LYS A 114 -17.80 -6.87 1.67
N ASP A 115 -17.25 -7.83 0.92
CA ASP A 115 -17.82 -8.31 -0.33
C ASP A 115 -17.49 -9.80 -0.55
N PRO A 116 -18.45 -10.71 -0.27
CA PRO A 116 -18.19 -12.15 -0.35
C PRO A 116 -18.03 -12.69 -1.77
N ASN A 117 -18.49 -11.95 -2.78
CA ASN A 117 -18.37 -12.34 -4.18
C ASN A 117 -17.03 -11.86 -4.76
N HIS A 118 -16.67 -10.61 -4.50
CA HIS A 118 -15.41 -10.02 -4.94
C HIS A 118 -14.21 -10.73 -4.29
N TYR A 119 -14.28 -10.98 -2.98
CA TYR A 119 -13.20 -11.62 -2.21
C TYR A 119 -13.40 -13.13 -2.03
N GLU A 120 -14.04 -13.82 -3.00
CA GLU A 120 -14.33 -15.26 -2.88
C GLU A 120 -13.07 -16.10 -2.59
N TRP A 121 -11.93 -15.73 -3.17
CA TRP A 121 -10.64 -16.39 -2.97
C TRP A 121 -10.24 -16.49 -1.50
N ALA A 122 -10.67 -15.54 -0.65
CA ALA A 122 -10.31 -15.47 0.75
C ALA A 122 -10.90 -16.63 1.58
N LYS A 123 -11.95 -17.30 1.08
CA LYS A 123 -12.53 -18.52 1.71
C LYS A 123 -11.50 -19.63 1.89
N SER A 124 -10.45 -19.64 1.06
CA SER A 124 -9.36 -20.63 1.16
C SER A 124 -8.56 -20.53 2.48
N TYR A 125 -8.62 -19.38 3.17
CA TYR A 125 -7.90 -19.12 4.42
C TYR A 125 -8.73 -19.33 5.69
N LEU A 126 -10.00 -19.74 5.56
CA LEU A 126 -10.90 -20.02 6.70
C LEU A 126 -10.90 -21.50 7.12
N LYS A 127 -10.06 -22.34 6.51
CA LYS A 127 -10.00 -23.79 6.72
C LYS A 127 -8.92 -24.21 7.70
#